data_AF-A0A8I3A6Y1-F1
#
_entry.id   AF-A0A8I3A6Y1-F1
#
_cell.length_a   1.000
_cell.length_b   1.000
_cell.length_c   1.000
_cell.angle_alpha   90.00
_cell.angle_beta   90.00
_cell.angle_gamma   90.00
#
_symmetry.space_group_name_H-M   'P 1'
#
loop_
_entity.id
_entity.type
_entity.pdbx_description
1 polymer ?
#
loop_
_entity_poly.entity_id
_entity_poly.type
_entity_poly.pdbx_seq_one_letter_code
_entity_poly.pdbx_strand_id
1 'polypeptide(L)'
;MPGPCCAYELVGGVFCKTQPTVRKTRGGFRGALIGWPGFVTTGHGVQGDDQEELETTHVLGSRTLCATWLPGTHNPVRTAVRDDLGIPTRDFAMDPSQDLIVLFKGGEDVGLPMAVVYPGVLELHIRTMSTNQTHPEARVPVLCTPVLYPVTSVFVQIVDDVVGIMHCVDPSRPRITIWNWKTGRLVVDRASSNLPLGTWDFSFIHSRALFVTTVSGNGSLELFTFTCDRADADANADSSSVPSQPQPESTSPLVHVATLYFPPVRPSVRVLSIGTHTGPFVAGCPADASFTSANEDRIYVLTVQYVHSPTVDGPRTRPRVCVFVHQRMLERYLGMGECANQKGVAMASSNVGSDAGRGAGRSAAIEVHWSEWGQTARMLPHVGMFQWLRYVHGQRVVMLLPTFNSSKSTLQVLDFNLRRVFDDDNTNTSNEHLHEDGHENGDADPSLSKTILERVDYPTRIIMPSIFVDPVESGLPYLEARREVEGNYSGVMIDDERLIALKYPAFLTGDMKEVDVYTM
;
A
#
# COMPACT_ATOMS: atom_id res chain seq x y z
N MET A 1 -10.90 20.45 -5.19
CA MET A 1 -9.74 20.52 -4.27
C MET A 1 -8.53 21.07 -5.04
N PRO A 2 -8.58 22.33 -5.51
CA PRO A 2 -7.65 22.83 -6.53
C PRO A 2 -6.21 22.95 -6.03
N GLY A 3 -5.27 23.01 -6.97
CA GLY A 3 -3.85 23.28 -6.78
C GLY A 3 -2.96 22.03 -6.82
N PRO A 4 -1.64 22.26 -6.93
CA PRO A 4 -0.66 21.20 -7.12
C PRO A 4 -0.61 20.21 -5.96
N CYS A 5 -0.22 18.96 -6.22
CA CYS A 5 -0.10 17.88 -5.22
C CYS A 5 1.29 17.23 -5.27
N CYS A 6 1.99 17.18 -4.14
CA CYS A 6 3.26 16.43 -4.00
C CYS A 6 3.01 15.02 -3.45
N ALA A 7 2.26 14.94 -2.35
CA ALA A 7 1.81 13.71 -1.72
C ALA A 7 0.36 13.88 -1.25
N TYR A 8 -0.39 12.79 -1.14
CA TYR A 8 -1.76 12.81 -0.64
C TYR A 8 -2.10 11.54 0.11
N GLU A 9 -3.11 11.63 0.95
CA GLU A 9 -3.62 10.53 1.75
C GLU A 9 -5.14 10.63 1.89
N LEU A 10 -5.81 9.48 1.98
CA LEU A 10 -7.24 9.36 2.30
C LEU A 10 -7.37 8.33 3.42
N VAL A 11 -7.70 8.79 4.63
CA VAL A 11 -7.82 7.93 5.82
C VAL A 11 -8.99 8.41 6.66
N GLY A 12 -9.90 7.51 7.05
CA GLY A 12 -10.99 7.82 7.98
C GLY A 12 -11.87 8.99 7.54
N GLY A 13 -12.15 9.12 6.24
CA GLY A 13 -12.92 10.24 5.68
C GLY A 13 -12.18 11.58 5.60
N VAL A 14 -10.88 11.60 5.88
CA VAL A 14 -10.02 12.78 5.75
C VAL A 14 -9.16 12.63 4.51
N PHE A 15 -9.30 13.55 3.55
CA PHE A 15 -8.39 13.70 2.43
C PHE A 15 -7.33 14.76 2.77
N CYS A 16 -6.06 14.37 2.78
CA CYS A 16 -4.94 15.28 3.00
C CYS A 16 -4.09 15.36 1.74
N LYS A 17 -3.55 16.54 1.44
CA LYS A 17 -2.52 16.70 0.40
C LYS A 17 -1.48 17.74 0.79
N THR A 18 -0.26 17.53 0.33
CA THR A 18 0.80 18.54 0.38
C THR A 18 0.90 19.27 -0.96
N GLN A 19 1.14 20.58 -0.93
CA GLN A 19 1.20 21.42 -2.13
C GLN A 19 2.57 22.07 -2.27
N PRO A 20 3.24 21.99 -3.43
CA PRO A 20 4.53 22.66 -3.61
C PRO A 20 4.36 24.16 -3.39
N THR A 21 5.25 24.73 -2.59
CA THR A 21 5.28 26.17 -2.37
C THR A 21 5.75 26.84 -3.66
N VAL A 22 4.85 27.48 -4.39
CA VAL A 22 5.20 28.22 -5.61
C VAL A 22 6.02 29.45 -5.21
N ARG A 23 7.35 29.29 -5.11
CA ARG A 23 8.24 30.44 -5.18
C ARG A 23 8.22 30.91 -6.63
N LYS A 24 7.65 32.09 -6.89
CA LYS A 24 7.80 32.78 -8.18
C LYS A 24 9.26 33.17 -8.38
N THR A 25 10.12 32.21 -8.68
CA THR A 25 11.42 32.51 -9.30
C THR A 25 11.15 32.80 -10.78
N ARG A 26 11.51 34.00 -11.24
CA ARG A 26 11.52 34.34 -12.67
C ARG A 26 12.56 33.46 -13.37
N GLY A 27 12.16 32.27 -13.77
CA GLY A 27 12.99 31.31 -14.50
C GLY A 27 12.13 30.09 -14.80
N GLY A 28 11.88 29.83 -16.08
CA GLY A 28 11.02 28.73 -16.51
C GLY A 28 11.64 27.39 -16.14
N PHE A 29 11.06 26.71 -15.15
CA PHE A 29 11.30 25.29 -14.89
C PHE A 29 10.00 24.54 -15.12
N ARG A 30 9.99 23.62 -16.09
CA ARG A 30 8.92 22.65 -16.31
C ARG A 30 9.30 21.38 -15.54
N GLY A 31 8.46 20.98 -14.59
CA GLY A 31 8.69 19.81 -13.73
C GLY A 31 8.09 18.52 -14.29
N ALA A 32 8.74 17.40 -14.00
CA ALA A 32 8.20 16.05 -14.16
C ALA A 32 8.03 15.40 -12.76
N LEU A 33 6.94 14.64 -12.59
CA LEU A 33 6.65 13.85 -11.39
C LEU A 33 7.43 12.53 -11.45
N ILE A 34 8.19 12.23 -10.39
CA ILE A 34 8.87 10.94 -10.25
C ILE A 34 7.82 9.88 -9.89
N GLY A 35 7.77 8.84 -10.70
CA GLY A 35 6.97 7.66 -10.46
C GLY A 35 7.50 6.86 -9.26
N TRP A 36 6.57 6.33 -8.47
CA TRP A 36 6.82 5.40 -7.37
C TRP A 36 7.57 4.14 -7.88
N PRO A 37 8.24 3.34 -7.02
CA PRO A 37 8.92 2.14 -7.49
C PRO A 37 7.91 1.14 -8.08
N GLY A 38 7.90 1.02 -9.41
CA GLY A 38 6.82 0.39 -10.20
C GLY A 38 6.40 1.20 -11.43
N PHE A 39 6.79 2.48 -11.48
CA PHE A 39 6.39 3.43 -12.50
C PHE A 39 7.55 3.73 -13.44
N VAL A 40 7.61 3.00 -14.55
CA VAL A 40 8.24 3.52 -15.78
C VAL A 40 7.10 4.12 -16.60
N THR A 41 7.08 5.44 -16.74
CA THR A 41 6.24 6.13 -17.72
C THR A 41 6.71 5.70 -19.11
N THR A 42 5.97 4.80 -19.77
CA THR A 42 6.19 4.53 -21.19
C THR A 42 5.60 5.70 -21.98
N GLY A 43 6.46 6.62 -22.43
CA GLY A 43 6.09 7.59 -23.46
C GLY A 43 5.65 6.87 -24.73
N HIS A 44 4.54 7.30 -25.30
CA HIS A 44 4.15 6.89 -26.66
C HIS A 44 5.20 7.40 -27.64
N GLY A 45 5.85 6.47 -28.34
CA GLY A 45 6.85 6.80 -29.35
C GLY A 45 6.25 7.56 -30.52
N VAL A 46 6.53 8.86 -30.59
CA VAL A 46 6.70 9.56 -31.85
C VAL A 46 8.20 9.59 -32.10
N GLN A 47 8.63 8.95 -33.18
CA GLN A 47 10.03 8.80 -33.55
C GLN A 47 10.55 10.15 -34.08
N GLY A 48 11.20 10.91 -33.21
CA GLY A 48 12.01 12.08 -33.54
C GLY A 48 13.31 12.04 -32.74
N ASP A 49 14.43 12.15 -33.43
CA ASP A 49 15.80 12.15 -32.87
C ASP A 49 16.09 13.43 -32.07
N ASP A 50 15.41 13.62 -30.95
CA ASP A 50 15.78 14.62 -29.94
C ASP A 50 16.33 13.89 -28.71
N GLN A 51 17.62 14.04 -28.51
CA GLN A 51 18.38 13.55 -27.35
C GLN A 51 17.93 14.34 -26.12
N GLU A 52 16.82 13.94 -25.50
CA GLU A 52 16.30 14.53 -24.25
C GLU A 52 17.31 14.29 -23.12
N GLU A 53 18.04 15.34 -22.78
CA GLU A 53 18.88 15.41 -21.59
C GLU A 53 17.98 15.23 -20.36
N LEU A 54 18.11 14.09 -19.67
CA LEU A 54 17.38 13.80 -18.43
C LEU A 54 17.85 14.76 -17.33
N GLU A 55 17.27 15.96 -17.26
CA GLU A 55 17.44 16.86 -16.13
C GLU A 55 16.79 16.23 -14.88
N THR A 56 17.61 15.78 -13.94
CA THR A 56 17.15 15.35 -12.62
C THR A 56 16.65 16.56 -11.83
N THR A 57 15.35 16.83 -11.90
CA THR A 57 14.72 17.88 -11.10
C THR A 57 14.68 17.43 -9.64
N HIS A 58 15.36 18.14 -8.75
CA HIS A 58 15.29 17.86 -7.31
C HIS A 58 13.89 18.19 -6.79
N VAL A 59 13.18 17.19 -6.28
CA VAL A 59 11.86 17.38 -5.66
C VAL A 59 12.06 18.02 -4.28
N LEU A 60 11.90 19.34 -4.24
CA LEU A 60 11.80 20.07 -2.98
C LEU A 60 10.56 19.62 -2.21
N GLY A 61 10.73 19.32 -0.91
CA GLY A 61 9.60 18.99 -0.05
C GLY A 61 8.61 20.16 0.06
N SER A 62 7.31 19.85 0.14
CA SER A 62 6.26 20.84 0.36
C SER A 62 6.18 21.23 1.84
N ARG A 63 5.97 22.52 2.11
CA ARG A 63 5.69 23.01 3.46
C ARG A 63 4.21 23.22 3.73
N THR A 64 3.34 23.03 2.74
CA THR A 64 1.92 23.38 2.85
C THR A 64 1.09 22.10 2.91
N LEU A 65 0.18 22.00 3.87
CA LEU A 65 -0.75 20.87 4.02
C LEU A 65 -2.19 21.36 3.96
N CYS A 66 -3.01 20.72 3.15
CA CYS A 66 -4.45 20.90 3.12
C CYS A 66 -5.12 19.60 3.57
N ALA A 67 -5.96 19.67 4.60
CA ALA A 67 -6.76 18.57 5.12
C ALA A 67 -8.24 18.88 4.94
N THR A 68 -8.97 18.04 4.22
CA THR A 68 -10.40 18.16 3.97
C THR A 68 -11.11 16.93 4.53
N TRP A 69 -12.00 17.14 5.49
CA TRP A 69 -12.92 16.11 5.96
C TRP A 69 -14.10 16.08 5.00
N LEU A 70 -14.27 14.93 4.38
CA LEU A 70 -15.29 14.71 3.36
C LEU A 70 -16.68 14.65 4.00
N PRO A 71 -17.74 15.02 3.26
CA PRO A 71 -19.08 15.09 3.82
C PRO A 71 -19.59 13.70 4.16
N GLY A 72 -19.98 13.48 5.41
CA GLY A 72 -20.67 12.26 5.83
C GLY A 72 -22.17 12.47 5.92
N THR A 73 -22.90 11.42 6.28
CA THR A 73 -24.36 11.47 6.48
C THR A 73 -24.78 12.54 7.49
N HIS A 74 -23.93 12.80 8.49
CA HIS A 74 -24.22 13.71 9.61
C HIS A 74 -23.29 14.92 9.72
N ASN A 75 -22.20 14.95 8.96
CA ASN A 75 -21.13 15.93 9.14
C ASN A 75 -20.89 16.72 7.85
N PRO A 76 -20.95 18.07 7.90
CA PRO A 76 -20.65 18.89 6.74
C PRO A 76 -19.14 18.84 6.40
N VAL A 77 -18.82 19.22 5.17
CA VAL A 77 -17.43 19.39 4.75
C VAL A 77 -16.73 20.41 5.64
N ARG A 78 -15.55 20.06 6.18
CA ARG A 78 -14.63 21.01 6.79
C ARG A 78 -13.25 20.91 6.15
N THR A 79 -12.56 22.03 6.03
CA THR A 79 -11.19 22.08 5.50
C THR A 79 -10.29 22.89 6.43
N ALA A 80 -9.10 22.37 6.69
CA ALA A 80 -8.03 23.06 7.39
C ALA A 80 -6.82 23.18 6.45
N VAL A 81 -6.30 24.40 6.31
CA VAL A 81 -5.09 24.68 5.53
C VAL A 81 -4.00 25.13 6.48
N ARG A 82 -2.81 24.54 6.33
CA ARG A 82 -1.59 24.96 7.00
C ARG A 82 -0.60 25.41 5.95
N ASP A 83 -0.36 26.71 5.92
CA ASP A 83 0.55 27.32 4.94
C ASP A 83 2.01 26.88 5.16
N ASP A 84 2.40 26.64 6.42
CA ASP A 84 3.71 26.15 6.79
C ASP A 84 3.66 25.03 7.85
N LEU A 85 4.18 23.86 7.48
CA LEU A 85 4.42 22.73 8.36
C LEU A 85 5.68 22.92 9.21
N GLY A 86 6.50 23.94 8.95
CA GLY A 86 7.78 24.18 9.61
C GLY A 86 8.91 23.28 9.11
N ILE A 87 8.60 22.28 8.29
CA ILE A 87 9.55 21.37 7.65
C ILE A 87 9.14 21.10 6.20
N PRO A 88 10.10 20.98 5.27
CA PRO A 88 9.82 20.51 3.92
C PRO A 88 9.48 19.03 3.96
N THR A 89 8.25 18.71 3.58
CA THR A 89 7.71 17.35 3.63
C THR A 89 7.70 16.78 2.22
N ARG A 90 8.43 15.69 1.99
CA ARG A 90 8.40 14.99 0.69
C ARG A 90 7.22 14.04 0.60
N ASP A 91 6.94 13.35 1.70
CA ASP A 91 5.86 12.36 1.82
C ASP A 91 5.32 12.32 3.24
N PHE A 92 4.14 11.73 3.46
CA PHE A 92 3.56 11.61 4.79
C PHE A 92 2.59 10.42 4.89
N ALA A 93 2.38 9.95 6.12
CA ALA A 93 1.27 9.07 6.46
C ALA A 93 0.48 9.67 7.63
N MET A 94 -0.77 9.27 7.79
CA MET A 94 -1.63 9.78 8.86
C MET A 94 -2.54 8.70 9.43
N ASP A 95 -2.87 8.86 10.72
CA ASP A 95 -3.92 8.12 11.41
C ASP A 95 -4.80 9.12 12.19
N PRO A 96 -5.91 9.57 11.60
CA PRO A 96 -6.85 10.48 12.25
C PRO A 96 -7.42 9.96 13.58
N SER A 97 -7.51 8.64 13.77
CA SER A 97 -8.06 8.07 15.01
C SER A 97 -7.15 8.33 16.23
N GLN A 98 -5.86 8.58 15.98
CA GLN A 98 -4.86 8.91 16.99
C GLN A 98 -4.47 10.40 16.96
N ASP A 99 -5.13 11.23 16.14
CA ASP A 99 -4.67 12.58 15.81
C ASP A 99 -3.20 12.61 15.34
N LEU A 100 -2.77 11.60 14.58
CA LEU A 100 -1.36 11.40 14.22
C LEU A 100 -1.08 11.74 12.76
N ILE A 101 -0.01 12.49 12.51
CA ILE A 101 0.62 12.65 11.20
C ILE A 101 2.13 12.43 11.31
N VAL A 102 2.65 11.58 10.43
CA VAL A 102 4.09 11.27 10.31
C VAL A 102 4.60 11.91 9.03
N LEU A 103 5.45 12.93 9.18
CA LEU A 103 5.98 13.72 8.07
C LEU A 103 7.38 13.24 7.73
N PHE A 104 7.61 12.79 6.50
CA PHE A 104 8.94 12.47 6.01
C PHE A 104 9.60 13.73 5.42
N LYS A 105 10.71 14.14 6.05
CA LYS A 105 11.43 15.35 5.67
C LYS A 105 12.13 15.19 4.31
N GLY A 106 11.86 16.10 3.39
CA GLY A 106 12.58 16.23 2.13
C GLY A 106 13.91 16.94 2.31
N GLY A 107 14.87 16.66 1.42
CA GLY A 107 16.16 17.36 1.43
C GLY A 107 15.99 18.87 1.17
N GLU A 108 16.63 19.70 2.00
CA GLU A 108 16.71 21.15 1.80
C GLU A 108 17.88 21.54 0.88
N ASP A 109 18.91 20.69 0.78
CA ASP A 109 20.16 21.00 0.11
C ASP A 109 20.11 20.66 -1.38
N VAL A 110 19.57 21.60 -2.14
CA VAL A 110 19.72 21.69 -3.60
C VAL A 110 21.06 22.33 -3.90
N GLY A 111 22.06 21.55 -4.33
CA GLY A 111 23.25 22.15 -4.92
C GLY A 111 24.51 21.32 -5.00
N LEU A 112 24.59 20.14 -4.38
CA LEU A 112 25.77 19.31 -4.48
C LEU A 112 25.63 18.28 -5.61
N PRO A 113 26.62 18.15 -6.51
CA PRO A 113 26.58 17.18 -7.58
C PRO A 113 26.50 15.75 -7.00
N MET A 114 25.69 14.90 -7.63
CA MET A 114 25.50 13.46 -7.33
C MET A 114 26.79 12.66 -7.11
N ALA A 115 27.94 13.18 -7.57
CA ALA A 115 29.24 12.56 -7.43
C ALA A 115 29.79 12.53 -5.99
N VAL A 116 29.23 13.31 -5.05
CA VAL A 116 29.71 13.31 -3.65
C VAL A 116 28.69 12.62 -2.76
N VAL A 117 28.99 11.36 -2.41
CA VAL A 117 28.23 10.55 -1.46
C VAL A 117 28.44 11.14 -0.06
N TYR A 118 27.49 11.95 0.41
CA TYR A 118 27.46 12.36 1.80
C TYR A 118 26.50 11.47 2.58
N PRO A 119 26.95 10.84 3.69
CA PRO A 119 26.04 10.17 4.60
C PRO A 119 25.03 11.19 5.12
N GLY A 120 23.75 10.88 4.95
CA GLY A 120 22.62 11.68 5.39
C GLY A 120 21.85 11.01 6.53
N VAL A 121 20.81 11.69 6.99
CA VAL A 121 19.85 11.15 7.95
C VAL A 121 18.46 11.22 7.35
N LEU A 122 17.76 10.10 7.36
CA LEU A 122 16.33 10.06 7.08
C LEU A 122 15.60 10.46 8.37
N GLU A 123 14.75 11.48 8.30
CA GLU A 123 14.01 12.03 9.44
C GLU A 123 12.49 11.89 9.25
N LEU A 124 11.82 11.27 10.23
CA LEU A 124 10.36 11.23 10.33
C LEU A 124 9.91 12.06 11.54
N HIS A 125 9.10 13.09 11.31
CA HIS A 125 8.57 13.93 12.38
C HIS A 125 7.19 13.43 12.81
N ILE A 126 7.03 13.17 14.11
CA ILE A 126 5.81 12.64 14.71
C ILE A 126 5.01 13.82 15.31
N ARG A 127 3.86 14.14 14.69
CA ARG A 127 3.09 15.33 15.02
C ARG A 127 1.60 15.06 15.16
N THR A 128 0.91 15.97 15.83
CA THR A 128 -0.55 15.98 15.86
C THR A 128 -1.10 16.45 14.51
N MET A 129 -2.13 15.78 13.99
CA MET A 129 -2.82 16.20 12.77
C MET A 129 -3.65 17.48 12.99
N SER A 130 -4.16 17.71 14.20
CA SER A 130 -5.05 18.82 14.57
C SER A 130 -4.31 20.14 14.83
N THR A 131 -3.11 20.10 15.41
CA THR A 131 -2.36 21.31 15.81
C THR A 131 -0.98 21.45 15.17
N ASN A 132 -0.51 20.43 14.44
CA ASN A 132 0.86 20.36 13.90
C ASN A 132 1.97 20.55 14.98
N GLN A 133 1.66 20.26 16.24
CA GLN A 133 2.64 20.22 17.33
C GLN A 133 3.26 18.82 17.44
N THR A 134 4.34 18.69 18.20
CA THR A 134 4.86 17.38 18.61
C THR A 134 3.75 16.52 19.21
N HIS A 135 3.64 15.28 18.75
CA HIS A 135 2.62 14.37 19.26
C HIS A 135 2.88 14.05 20.75
N PRO A 136 1.90 14.22 21.66
CA PRO A 136 2.12 14.09 23.11
C PRO A 136 2.52 12.66 23.53
N GLU A 137 2.10 11.64 22.80
CA GLU A 137 2.48 10.25 23.06
C GLU A 137 3.86 9.85 22.52
N ALA A 138 4.49 10.70 21.71
CA ALA A 138 5.81 10.41 21.15
C ALA A 138 6.90 10.85 22.13
N ARG A 139 7.55 9.87 22.80
CA ARG A 139 8.73 10.12 23.65
C ARG A 139 9.89 10.72 22.84
N VAL A 140 10.01 10.32 21.57
CA VAL A 140 11.00 10.84 20.63
C VAL A 140 10.26 11.48 19.45
N PRO A 141 10.25 12.82 19.32
CA PRO A 141 9.44 13.51 18.31
C PRO A 141 9.96 13.39 16.88
N VAL A 142 11.22 12.99 16.71
CA VAL A 142 11.87 12.80 15.41
C VAL A 142 12.57 11.45 15.39
N LEU A 143 12.09 10.55 14.54
CA LEU A 143 12.72 9.24 14.32
C LEU A 143 13.76 9.38 13.22
N CYS A 144 14.97 8.90 13.49
CA CYS A 144 16.10 9.03 12.59
C CYS A 144 16.68 7.66 12.20
N THR A 145 17.09 7.52 10.94
CA THR A 145 18.00 6.44 10.53
C THR A 145 19.11 6.98 9.62
N PRO A 146 20.37 6.59 9.83
CA PRO A 146 21.45 6.97 8.94
C PRO A 146 21.26 6.31 7.56
N VAL A 147 21.46 7.10 6.51
CA VAL A 147 21.41 6.65 5.12
C VAL A 147 22.73 7.00 4.44
N LEU A 148 23.30 6.04 3.71
CA LEU A 148 24.59 6.26 3.03
C LEU A 148 24.43 7.04 1.72
N TYR A 149 23.24 7.00 1.12
CA TYR A 149 22.95 7.62 -0.17
C TYR A 149 21.62 8.38 -0.09
N PRO A 150 21.37 9.34 -1.00
CA PRO A 150 20.10 10.02 -1.11
C PRO A 150 18.95 9.03 -1.31
N VAL A 151 17.89 9.23 -0.54
CA VAL A 151 16.68 8.41 -0.64
C VAL A 151 15.93 8.79 -1.90
N THR A 152 15.73 7.84 -2.82
CA THR A 152 15.04 8.09 -4.10
C THR A 152 13.54 7.85 -3.99
N SER A 153 13.12 6.88 -3.17
CA SER A 153 11.73 6.58 -2.88
C SER A 153 11.54 6.22 -1.41
N VAL A 154 10.39 6.58 -0.86
CA VAL A 154 9.95 6.21 0.49
C VAL A 154 8.49 5.79 0.38
N PHE A 155 8.10 4.83 1.20
CA PHE A 155 6.72 4.51 1.48
C PHE A 155 6.55 4.39 2.99
N VAL A 156 5.62 5.13 3.57
CA VAL A 156 5.38 5.19 5.02
C VAL A 156 4.06 4.51 5.34
N GLN A 157 4.07 3.61 6.33
CA GLN A 157 2.86 3.00 6.89
C GLN A 157 2.83 3.16 8.41
N ILE A 158 1.64 3.43 8.95
CA ILE A 158 1.37 3.51 10.39
C ILE A 158 0.45 2.34 10.72
N VAL A 159 0.75 1.57 11.77
CA VAL A 159 -0.13 0.52 12.31
C VAL A 159 -0.04 0.54 13.83
N ASP A 160 -1.13 0.91 14.50
CA ASP A 160 -1.19 1.04 15.96
C ASP A 160 -0.05 1.92 16.51
N ASP A 161 0.89 1.30 17.24
CA ASP A 161 2.05 1.91 17.89
C ASP A 161 3.34 1.84 17.06
N VAL A 162 3.30 1.31 15.82
CA VAL A 162 4.46 1.21 14.94
C VAL A 162 4.34 2.07 13.68
N VAL A 163 5.49 2.60 13.27
CA VAL A 163 5.69 3.26 11.98
C VAL A 163 6.74 2.48 11.23
N GLY A 164 6.40 2.01 10.03
CA GLY A 164 7.31 1.34 9.12
C GLY A 164 7.57 2.18 7.90
N ILE A 165 8.80 2.16 7.40
CA ILE A 165 9.15 2.69 6.10
C ILE A 165 9.93 1.66 5.29
N MET A 166 9.65 1.63 3.99
CA MET A 166 10.54 1.06 3.01
C MET A 166 11.10 2.18 2.17
N HIS A 167 12.42 2.23 2.07
CA HIS A 167 13.11 3.26 1.33
C HIS A 167 14.17 2.66 0.43
N CYS A 168 14.30 3.23 -0.77
CA CYS A 168 15.36 2.90 -1.71
C CYS A 168 16.37 4.05 -1.71
N VAL A 169 17.65 3.71 -1.73
CA VAL A 169 18.73 4.69 -1.93
C VAL A 169 19.57 4.18 -3.11
N ASP A 170 19.77 4.93 -4.18
CA ASP A 170 20.52 4.49 -5.37
C ASP A 170 22.04 4.52 -5.06
N PRO A 171 22.85 3.49 -5.40
CA PRO A 171 22.54 2.23 -6.12
C PRO A 171 22.10 1.06 -5.24
N SER A 172 21.87 1.32 -3.96
CA SER A 172 21.43 0.29 -3.04
C SER A 172 20.00 -0.20 -3.34
N ARG A 173 19.77 -1.44 -2.89
CA ARG A 173 18.48 -2.13 -2.88
C ARG A 173 17.64 -1.67 -1.67
N PRO A 174 16.34 -2.02 -1.60
CA PRO A 174 15.47 -1.52 -0.54
C PRO A 174 15.97 -1.81 0.88
N ARG A 175 15.64 -0.91 1.80
CA ARG A 175 15.81 -1.07 3.25
C ARG A 175 14.47 -0.85 3.94
N ILE A 176 14.16 -1.73 4.89
CA ILE A 176 12.96 -1.63 5.74
C ILE A 176 13.39 -1.24 7.14
N THR A 177 12.82 -0.17 7.67
CA THR A 177 13.03 0.30 9.04
C THR A 177 11.70 0.51 9.73
N ILE A 178 11.55 -0.02 10.94
CA ILE A 178 10.31 0.03 11.72
C ILE A 178 10.64 0.49 13.13
N TRP A 179 9.90 1.48 13.61
CA TRP A 179 9.99 1.99 14.96
C TRP A 179 8.68 1.79 15.69
N ASN A 180 8.76 1.65 17.01
CA ASN A 180 7.63 2.01 17.85
C ASN A 180 7.66 3.53 18.03
N TRP A 181 6.69 4.24 17.45
CA TRP A 181 6.71 5.69 17.37
C TRP A 181 6.43 6.36 18.72
N LYS A 182 5.73 5.68 19.63
CA LYS A 182 5.47 6.17 20.99
C LYS A 182 6.74 6.18 21.84
N THR A 183 7.59 5.16 21.70
CA THR A 183 8.84 5.02 22.48
C THR A 183 10.06 5.59 21.78
N GLY A 184 10.03 5.70 20.45
CA GLY A 184 11.18 6.05 19.63
C GLY A 184 12.12 4.89 19.31
N ARG A 185 11.87 3.68 19.84
CA ARG A 185 12.76 2.54 19.69
C ARG A 185 12.69 1.98 18.27
N LEU A 186 13.87 1.76 17.67
CA LEU A 186 14.03 1.05 16.40
C LEU A 186 13.88 -0.46 16.64
N VAL A 187 12.89 -1.06 15.99
CA VAL A 187 12.46 -2.44 16.24
C VAL A 187 12.96 -3.37 15.14
N VAL A 188 12.88 -2.90 13.88
CA VAL A 188 13.38 -3.61 12.72
C VAL A 188 14.26 -2.67 11.93
N ASP A 189 15.44 -3.14 11.55
CA ASP A 189 16.32 -2.49 10.59
C ASP A 189 16.94 -3.55 9.68
N ARG A 190 16.47 -3.61 8.44
CA ARG A 190 16.89 -4.61 7.46
C ARG A 190 17.23 -3.95 6.15
N ALA A 191 18.53 -3.85 5.90
CA ALA A 191 19.05 -3.59 4.57
C ALA A 191 18.81 -4.78 3.65
N SER A 192 18.84 -4.53 2.35
CA SER A 192 18.65 -5.54 1.29
C SER A 192 19.44 -6.83 1.39
N SER A 193 20.63 -6.84 1.99
CA SER A 193 21.43 -8.05 2.21
C SER A 193 20.81 -9.01 3.23
N ASN A 194 19.92 -8.48 4.08
CA ASN A 194 19.18 -9.22 5.11
C ASN A 194 17.70 -9.37 4.74
N LEU A 195 17.31 -8.93 3.54
CA LEU A 195 15.99 -9.13 2.98
C LEU A 195 16.08 -10.22 1.91
N PRO A 196 14.94 -10.85 1.58
CA PRO A 196 14.91 -11.80 0.50
C PRO A 196 15.40 -11.21 -0.82
N LEU A 197 15.99 -12.06 -1.66
CA LEU A 197 16.50 -11.61 -2.95
C LEU A 197 15.33 -11.10 -3.81
N GLY A 198 15.50 -9.90 -4.37
CA GLY A 198 14.48 -9.31 -5.23
C GLY A 198 13.26 -8.79 -4.47
N THR A 199 13.37 -8.48 -3.17
CA THR A 199 12.34 -7.70 -2.48
C THR A 199 11.97 -6.45 -3.28
N TRP A 200 10.67 -6.29 -3.55
CA TRP A 200 10.13 -5.23 -4.40
C TRP A 200 9.25 -4.25 -3.63
N ASP A 201 8.38 -4.77 -2.76
CA ASP A 201 7.47 -3.96 -1.93
C ASP A 201 7.26 -4.60 -0.54
N PHE A 202 6.63 -3.87 0.37
CA PHE A 202 6.27 -4.37 1.70
C PHE A 202 4.90 -3.85 2.16
N SER A 203 4.27 -4.59 3.06
CA SER A 203 3.10 -4.10 3.79
C SER A 203 2.98 -4.76 5.15
N PHE A 204 2.46 -4.03 6.13
CA PHE A 204 2.08 -4.64 7.40
C PHE A 204 0.88 -5.57 7.23
N ILE A 205 0.87 -6.64 8.03
CA ILE A 205 -0.30 -7.50 8.29
C ILE A 205 -1.00 -6.96 9.55
N HIS A 206 -0.24 -6.77 10.62
CA HIS A 206 -0.65 -6.09 11.85
C HIS A 206 0.59 -5.47 12.51
N SER A 207 0.48 -4.84 13.69
CA SER A 207 1.58 -4.11 14.35
C SER A 207 2.82 -4.95 14.74
N ARG A 208 2.80 -6.27 14.48
CA ARG A 208 3.88 -7.24 14.79
C ARG A 208 4.23 -8.18 13.65
N ALA A 209 3.59 -8.01 12.49
CA ALA A 209 3.85 -8.84 11.33
C ALA A 209 3.74 -8.05 10.05
N LEU A 210 4.55 -8.44 9.08
CA LEU A 210 4.59 -7.84 7.75
C LEU A 210 4.79 -8.93 6.71
N PHE A 211 4.53 -8.60 5.46
CA PHE A 211 5.09 -9.36 4.34
C PHE A 211 5.89 -8.45 3.42
N VAL A 212 6.83 -9.06 2.70
CA VAL A 212 7.48 -8.43 1.55
C VAL A 212 7.12 -9.20 0.29
N THR A 213 7.08 -8.51 -0.84
CA THR A 213 6.92 -9.14 -2.14
C THR A 213 8.30 -9.34 -2.77
N THR A 214 8.51 -10.47 -3.45
CA THR A 214 9.78 -10.73 -4.14
C THR A 214 9.55 -11.00 -5.61
N VAL A 215 10.39 -10.46 -6.49
CA VAL A 215 10.35 -10.76 -7.94
C VAL A 215 11.23 -11.95 -8.34
N SER A 216 11.93 -12.59 -7.39
CA SER A 216 12.77 -13.76 -7.67
C SER A 216 11.93 -14.95 -8.14
N GLY A 217 12.44 -15.70 -9.12
CA GLY A 217 11.77 -16.88 -9.66
C GLY A 217 10.39 -16.53 -10.25
N ASN A 218 9.36 -17.21 -9.75
CA ASN A 218 7.96 -16.95 -10.13
C ASN A 218 7.33 -15.79 -9.36
N GLY A 219 8.09 -15.19 -8.44
CA GLY A 219 7.61 -14.27 -7.43
C GLY A 219 7.07 -14.97 -6.18
N SER A 220 7.07 -14.25 -5.05
CA SER A 220 6.50 -14.76 -3.80
C SER A 220 6.08 -13.65 -2.83
N LEU A 221 5.31 -14.03 -1.81
CA LEU A 221 5.09 -13.27 -0.58
C LEU A 221 5.89 -13.92 0.55
N GLU A 222 6.75 -13.17 1.22
CA GLU A 222 7.52 -13.66 2.37
C GLU A 222 7.04 -12.98 3.64
N LEU A 223 6.57 -13.78 4.60
CA LEU A 223 5.86 -13.35 5.81
C LEU A 223 6.82 -13.35 6.99
N PHE A 224 6.84 -12.25 7.73
CA PHE A 224 7.72 -12.06 8.86
C PHE A 224 6.98 -11.59 10.09
N THR A 225 7.48 -11.99 11.26
CA THR A 225 7.06 -11.46 12.55
C THR A 225 8.23 -10.78 13.26
N PHE A 226 7.90 -9.86 14.16
CA PHE A 226 8.87 -9.17 15.00
C PHE A 226 8.26 -8.78 16.35
N THR A 227 9.10 -8.62 17.37
CA THR A 227 8.69 -8.20 18.71
C THR A 227 9.12 -6.76 18.97
N CYS A 228 8.27 -5.97 19.62
CA CYS A 228 8.74 -4.81 20.38
C CYS A 228 8.97 -5.31 21.80
N ASP A 229 10.20 -5.53 22.25
CA ASP A 229 10.37 -6.09 23.60
C ASP A 229 9.72 -5.17 24.63
N ARG A 230 8.86 -5.78 25.43
CA ARG A 230 8.13 -5.17 26.54
C ARG A 230 9.08 -5.03 27.74
N ALA A 231 10.15 -4.26 27.56
CA ALA A 231 11.14 -4.02 28.61
C ALA A 231 10.58 -3.17 29.78
N ASP A 232 9.37 -2.64 29.66
CA ASP A 232 8.69 -1.92 30.74
C ASP A 232 7.98 -2.86 31.75
N ALA A 233 7.96 -4.19 31.54
CA ALA A 233 7.33 -5.12 32.47
C ALA A 233 8.23 -5.56 33.66
N ASP A 234 9.56 -5.41 33.55
CA ASP A 234 10.51 -5.86 34.58
C ASP A 234 11.26 -4.71 35.29
N ALA A 235 10.84 -3.45 35.10
CA ALA A 235 11.44 -2.27 35.76
C ALA A 235 11.18 -2.17 37.28
N ASN A 236 10.72 -3.27 37.93
CA ASN A 236 10.59 -3.39 39.37
C ASN A 236 11.67 -4.28 40.02
N ALA A 237 12.74 -4.65 39.32
CA ALA A 237 13.88 -5.33 39.92
C ALA A 237 15.05 -4.35 40.17
N ASP A 238 15.10 -3.88 41.41
CA ASP A 238 16.24 -3.31 42.16
C ASP A 238 17.33 -2.53 41.43
N SER A 239 17.32 -1.24 41.73
CA SER A 239 18.39 -0.26 41.54
C SER A 239 19.72 -0.67 42.19
N SER A 240 20.75 -0.99 41.40
CA SER A 240 22.14 -0.56 41.61
C SER A 240 23.11 -1.23 40.62
N SER A 241 23.18 -0.74 39.38
CA SER A 241 24.35 -1.03 38.55
C SER A 241 24.67 0.13 37.62
N VAL A 242 25.95 0.49 37.64
CA VAL A 242 26.63 1.60 36.97
C VAL A 242 26.33 1.62 35.46
N PRO A 243 26.10 2.80 34.84
CA PRO A 243 25.85 2.91 33.40
C PRO A 243 27.13 2.59 32.63
N SER A 244 27.20 1.38 32.10
CA SER A 244 28.18 0.98 31.09
C SER A 244 27.65 1.35 29.70
N GLN A 245 28.58 1.72 28.81
CA GLN A 245 28.36 2.30 27.47
C GLN A 245 27.16 1.74 26.70
N PRO A 246 26.46 2.57 25.89
CA PRO A 246 25.40 2.10 25.00
C PRO A 246 25.97 1.10 24.00
N GLN A 247 25.76 -0.19 24.26
CA GLN A 247 25.91 -1.21 23.24
C GLN A 247 24.85 -0.97 22.16
N PRO A 248 25.15 -1.24 20.88
CA PRO A 248 24.16 -1.15 19.83
C PRO A 248 22.97 -2.04 20.22
N GLU A 249 21.86 -1.41 20.58
CA GLU A 249 20.64 -2.08 21.01
C GLU A 249 20.31 -3.16 19.98
N SER A 250 20.30 -4.41 20.41
CA SER A 250 20.05 -5.53 19.50
C SER A 250 18.63 -5.37 18.96
N THR A 251 18.51 -4.91 17.71
CA THR A 251 17.22 -4.87 17.02
C THR A 251 16.58 -6.25 17.10
N SER A 252 15.28 -6.29 17.39
CA SER A 252 14.55 -7.56 17.50
C SER A 252 14.74 -8.40 16.23
N PRO A 253 14.85 -9.73 16.36
CA PRO A 253 14.98 -10.57 15.19
C PRO A 253 13.68 -10.52 14.38
N LEU A 254 13.76 -10.00 13.15
CA LEU A 254 12.76 -10.26 12.12
C LEU A 254 12.80 -11.76 11.79
N VAL A 255 11.74 -12.49 12.14
CA VAL A 255 11.63 -13.94 11.98
C VAL A 255 10.87 -14.25 10.71
N HIS A 256 11.47 -15.01 9.78
CA HIS A 256 10.79 -15.50 8.58
C HIS A 256 9.89 -16.68 8.94
N VAL A 257 8.60 -16.55 8.64
CA VAL A 257 7.57 -17.50 9.05
C VAL A 257 7.08 -18.35 7.88
N ALA A 258 6.80 -17.74 6.72
CA ALA A 258 6.24 -18.42 5.56
C ALA A 258 6.63 -17.77 4.24
N THR A 259 6.74 -18.57 3.18
CA THR A 259 6.88 -18.13 1.79
C THR A 259 5.69 -18.67 0.96
N LEU A 260 4.90 -17.78 0.37
CA LEU A 260 3.79 -18.12 -0.52
C LEU A 260 4.18 -17.83 -1.97
N TYR A 261 4.35 -18.88 -2.77
CA TYR A 261 4.76 -18.77 -4.15
C TYR A 261 3.60 -18.44 -5.09
N PHE A 262 3.82 -17.51 -6.02
CA PHE A 262 2.91 -17.27 -7.14
C PHE A 262 2.93 -18.44 -8.15
N PRO A 263 1.96 -18.50 -9.10
CA PRO A 263 1.90 -19.58 -10.08
C PRO A 263 3.19 -19.69 -10.91
N PRO A 264 3.58 -20.91 -11.32
CA PRO A 264 4.70 -21.11 -12.23
C PRO A 264 4.56 -20.32 -13.54
N VAL A 265 5.60 -19.56 -13.88
CA VAL A 265 5.70 -18.84 -15.16
C VAL A 265 6.56 -19.63 -16.15
N ARG A 266 6.41 -19.34 -17.44
CA ARG A 266 7.25 -19.93 -18.49
C ARG A 266 8.70 -19.51 -18.33
N PRO A 267 9.69 -20.33 -18.76
CA PRO A 267 11.10 -20.00 -18.65
C PRO A 267 11.52 -18.69 -19.35
N SER A 268 10.79 -18.28 -20.39
CA SER A 268 11.03 -17.02 -21.10
C SER A 268 10.36 -15.81 -20.45
N VAL A 269 9.69 -15.98 -19.32
CA VAL A 269 8.93 -14.94 -18.62
C VAL A 269 9.56 -14.73 -17.25
N ARG A 270 9.67 -13.48 -16.84
CA ARG A 270 10.08 -13.13 -15.47
C ARG A 270 9.10 -12.13 -14.87
N VAL A 271 9.02 -12.15 -13.55
CA VAL A 271 8.31 -11.11 -12.81
C VAL A 271 9.14 -9.82 -12.85
N LEU A 272 8.53 -8.74 -13.32
CA LEU A 272 9.16 -7.42 -13.38
C LEU A 272 8.94 -6.65 -12.08
N SER A 273 7.73 -6.71 -11.52
CA SER A 273 7.35 -6.01 -10.30
C SER A 273 6.17 -6.69 -9.61
N ILE A 274 6.10 -6.56 -8.28
CA ILE A 274 4.96 -6.98 -7.46
C ILE A 274 4.65 -5.86 -6.45
N GLY A 275 3.80 -4.92 -6.84
CA GLY A 275 3.34 -3.86 -5.93
C GLY A 275 2.25 -4.36 -5.00
N THR A 276 2.18 -3.85 -3.78
CA THR A 276 1.11 -4.15 -2.82
C THR A 276 0.36 -2.89 -2.40
N HIS A 277 -0.95 -3.02 -2.25
CA HIS A 277 -1.83 -1.97 -1.76
C HIS A 277 -2.88 -2.53 -0.82
N THR A 278 -3.20 -1.77 0.22
CA THR A 278 -4.33 -2.01 1.10
C THR A 278 -4.84 -0.67 1.63
N GLY A 279 -6.03 -0.68 2.25
CA GLY A 279 -6.54 0.49 2.95
C GLY A 279 -5.60 0.90 4.08
N PRO A 280 -5.61 2.18 4.49
CA PRO A 280 -4.83 2.62 5.65
C PRO A 280 -5.25 1.85 6.91
N PHE A 281 -4.32 1.68 7.86
CA PHE A 281 -4.68 1.21 9.19
C PHE A 281 -5.14 2.40 10.02
N VAL A 282 -6.13 2.16 10.87
CA VAL A 282 -6.57 3.10 11.90
C VAL A 282 -6.51 2.36 13.23
N ALA A 283 -5.89 2.95 14.25
CA ALA A 283 -5.79 2.28 15.56
C ALA A 283 -7.15 2.18 16.28
N GLY A 284 -8.10 3.06 15.93
CA GLY A 284 -9.45 3.03 16.45
C GLY A 284 -10.49 3.55 15.47
N CYS A 285 -11.76 3.46 15.86
CA CYS A 285 -12.84 4.09 15.12
C CYS A 285 -12.67 5.62 15.19
N PRO A 286 -12.60 6.33 14.05
CA PRO A 286 -12.61 7.79 14.06
C PRO A 286 -13.83 8.32 14.82
N ALA A 287 -13.66 9.39 15.61
CA ALA A 287 -14.71 9.92 16.48
C ALA A 287 -16.02 10.28 15.75
N ASP A 288 -15.90 10.67 14.47
CA ASP A 288 -17.01 11.10 13.62
C ASP A 288 -17.57 9.97 12.73
N ALA A 289 -17.02 8.75 12.81
CA ALA A 289 -17.43 7.62 11.96
C ALA A 289 -18.49 6.76 12.64
N SER A 290 -19.59 6.49 11.93
CA SER A 290 -20.66 5.60 12.43
C SER A 290 -20.22 4.13 12.51
N PHE A 291 -19.34 3.73 11.59
CA PHE A 291 -18.73 2.41 11.53
C PHE A 291 -17.35 2.54 10.91
N THR A 292 -16.48 1.58 11.19
CA THR A 292 -15.20 1.43 10.48
C THR A 292 -14.95 -0.03 10.21
N SER A 293 -14.27 -0.31 9.10
CA SER A 293 -13.83 -1.66 8.78
C SER A 293 -12.76 -2.11 9.79
N ALA A 294 -12.95 -3.30 10.38
CA ALA A 294 -11.96 -3.86 11.30
C ALA A 294 -10.63 -4.11 10.58
N ASN A 295 -9.50 -3.89 11.25
CA ASN A 295 -8.19 -3.99 10.62
C ASN A 295 -7.92 -5.41 10.12
N GLU A 296 -8.36 -6.43 10.86
CA GLU A 296 -8.27 -7.86 10.55
C GLU A 296 -9.11 -8.29 9.33
N ASP A 297 -10.06 -7.47 8.91
CA ASP A 297 -10.96 -7.74 7.81
C ASP A 297 -10.45 -7.22 6.46
N ARG A 298 -9.29 -6.56 6.39
CA ARG A 298 -8.86 -5.93 5.13
C ARG A 298 -8.50 -6.90 4.01
N ILE A 299 -8.60 -6.38 2.78
CA ILE A 299 -8.06 -6.99 1.57
C ILE A 299 -6.71 -6.35 1.19
N TYR A 300 -5.78 -7.18 0.71
CA TYR A 300 -4.58 -6.76 0.02
C TYR A 300 -4.77 -6.96 -1.48
N VAL A 301 -4.36 -5.97 -2.25
CA VAL A 301 -4.26 -6.04 -3.72
C VAL A 301 -2.79 -6.09 -4.09
N LEU A 302 -2.40 -7.12 -4.83
CA LEU A 302 -1.06 -7.34 -5.32
C LEU A 302 -1.08 -7.18 -6.84
N THR A 303 -0.35 -6.21 -7.37
CA THR A 303 -0.23 -5.98 -8.81
C THR A 303 1.05 -6.60 -9.31
N VAL A 304 0.94 -7.72 -10.03
CA VAL A 304 2.07 -8.45 -10.59
C VAL A 304 2.24 -8.08 -12.06
N GLN A 305 3.40 -7.56 -12.43
CA GLN A 305 3.75 -7.27 -13.82
C GLN A 305 4.76 -8.29 -14.34
N TYR A 306 4.51 -8.85 -15.51
CA TYR A 306 5.40 -9.79 -16.18
C TYR A 306 6.09 -9.13 -17.37
N VAL A 307 7.26 -9.66 -17.73
CA VAL A 307 7.97 -9.29 -18.95
C VAL A 307 8.57 -10.53 -19.60
N HIS A 308 8.43 -10.63 -20.91
CA HIS A 308 9.15 -11.63 -21.71
C HIS A 308 10.63 -11.26 -21.79
N SER A 309 11.48 -12.27 -21.69
CA SER A 309 12.90 -12.16 -22.06
C SER A 309 12.97 -11.60 -23.49
N PRO A 310 13.85 -10.62 -23.76
CA PRO A 310 13.87 -9.94 -25.04
C PRO A 310 14.08 -10.94 -26.17
N THR A 311 13.02 -11.19 -26.94
CA THR A 311 13.13 -11.71 -28.29
C THR A 311 13.46 -10.53 -29.21
N VAL A 312 14.27 -10.76 -30.22
CA VAL A 312 14.92 -9.70 -31.02
C VAL A 312 13.91 -8.80 -31.75
N ASP A 313 12.67 -9.25 -32.00
CA ASP A 313 11.78 -8.61 -32.99
C ASP A 313 10.33 -8.34 -32.54
N GLY A 314 10.01 -8.42 -31.24
CA GLY A 314 8.63 -8.28 -30.75
C GLY A 314 8.34 -7.03 -29.91
N PRO A 315 7.14 -6.41 -29.99
CA PRO A 315 6.73 -5.38 -29.05
C PRO A 315 6.72 -5.95 -27.63
N ARG A 316 7.38 -5.26 -26.69
CA ARG A 316 7.44 -5.67 -25.28
C ARG A 316 6.07 -5.48 -24.62
N THR A 317 5.19 -6.48 -24.73
CA THR A 317 3.99 -6.52 -23.89
C THR A 317 4.41 -6.70 -22.43
N ARG A 318 3.75 -5.98 -21.52
CA ARG A 318 3.98 -6.10 -20.08
C ARG A 318 2.67 -6.43 -19.37
N PRO A 319 2.16 -7.66 -19.56
CA PRO A 319 0.88 -8.05 -18.99
C PRO A 319 0.91 -7.94 -17.47
N ARG A 320 -0.24 -7.57 -16.90
CA ARG A 320 -0.43 -7.37 -15.47
C ARG A 320 -1.61 -8.20 -14.97
N VAL A 321 -1.51 -8.68 -13.74
CA VAL A 321 -2.62 -9.32 -13.02
C VAL A 321 -2.73 -8.71 -11.63
N CYS A 322 -3.94 -8.64 -11.11
CA CYS A 322 -4.22 -8.32 -9.72
C CYS A 322 -4.44 -9.62 -8.95
N VAL A 323 -3.84 -9.76 -7.77
CA VAL A 323 -4.16 -10.82 -6.81
C VAL A 323 -4.73 -10.20 -5.54
N PHE A 324 -5.91 -10.65 -5.14
CA PHE A 324 -6.63 -10.21 -3.96
C PHE A 324 -6.50 -11.26 -2.87
N VAL A 325 -6.06 -10.82 -1.69
CA VAL A 325 -5.81 -11.70 -0.54
C VAL A 325 -6.44 -11.08 0.70
N HIS A 326 -7.22 -11.87 1.45
CA HIS A 326 -7.76 -11.43 2.72
C HIS A 326 -6.67 -11.50 3.81
N GLN A 327 -6.60 -10.51 4.71
CA GLN A 327 -5.63 -10.51 5.82
C GLN A 327 -5.65 -11.81 6.66
N ARG A 328 -6.84 -12.27 7.06
CA ARG A 328 -7.04 -13.56 7.78
C ARG A 328 -6.34 -14.76 7.14
N MET A 329 -6.19 -14.78 5.82
CA MET A 329 -5.43 -15.83 5.15
C MET A 329 -3.95 -15.74 5.53
N LEU A 330 -3.35 -14.54 5.51
CA LEU A 330 -1.95 -14.33 5.90
C LEU A 330 -1.74 -14.65 7.38
N GLU A 331 -2.66 -14.23 8.25
CA GLU A 331 -2.63 -14.55 9.69
C GLU A 331 -2.68 -16.05 9.96
N ARG A 332 -3.45 -16.81 9.17
CA ARG A 332 -3.44 -18.27 9.26
C ARG A 332 -2.06 -18.85 8.98
N TYR A 333 -1.36 -18.37 7.94
CA TYR A 333 0.00 -18.83 7.64
C TYR A 333 1.02 -18.39 8.69
N LEU A 334 0.86 -17.19 9.27
CA LEU A 334 1.66 -16.75 10.42
C LEU A 334 1.50 -17.72 11.60
N GLY A 335 0.27 -18.01 12.02
CA GLY A 335 0.01 -18.92 13.14
C GLY A 335 0.52 -20.34 12.90
N MET A 336 0.43 -20.84 11.66
CA MET A 336 0.98 -22.17 11.31
C MET A 336 2.51 -22.20 11.41
N GLY A 337 3.21 -21.19 10.91
CA GLY A 337 4.67 -21.15 10.98
C GLY A 337 5.18 -20.91 12.41
N GLU A 338 4.48 -20.12 13.23
CA GLU A 338 4.80 -19.97 14.65
C GLU A 338 4.65 -21.29 15.43
N CYS A 339 3.56 -22.03 15.19
CA CYS A 339 3.37 -23.36 15.79
C CYS A 339 4.47 -24.35 15.36
N ALA A 340 4.90 -24.31 14.09
CA ALA A 340 5.99 -25.15 13.60
C ALA A 340 7.32 -24.80 14.31
N ASN A 341 7.61 -23.51 14.46
CA ASN A 341 8.80 -23.02 15.15
C ASN A 341 8.84 -23.46 16.63
N GLN A 342 7.72 -23.37 17.34
CA GLN A 342 7.63 -23.80 18.74
C GLN A 342 7.87 -25.31 18.90
N LYS A 343 7.32 -26.15 18.02
CA LYS A 343 7.55 -27.60 18.03
C LYS A 343 9.01 -27.96 17.74
N GLY A 344 9.65 -27.26 16.80
CA GLY A 344 11.07 -27.46 16.51
C GLY A 344 11.97 -27.22 17.72
N VAL A 345 11.68 -26.17 18.50
CA VAL A 345 12.42 -25.84 19.73
C VAL A 345 12.19 -26.87 20.84
N ALA A 346 10.95 -27.37 21.02
CA ALA A 346 10.64 -28.40 22.01
C ALA A 346 11.34 -29.75 21.72
N MET A 347 11.45 -30.13 20.45
CA MET A 347 12.16 -31.36 20.04
C MET A 347 13.68 -31.21 20.17
N ALA A 348 14.23 -30.04 19.87
CA ALA A 348 15.67 -29.78 20.03
C ALA A 348 16.11 -29.74 21.51
N SER A 349 15.24 -29.28 22.42
CA SER A 349 15.54 -29.22 23.86
C SER A 349 15.36 -30.54 24.62
N SER A 350 14.63 -31.52 24.06
CA SER A 350 14.45 -32.84 24.67
C SER A 350 15.55 -33.85 24.32
N ASN A 351 16.36 -33.59 23.27
CA ASN A 351 17.48 -34.43 22.86
C ASN A 351 18.83 -33.98 23.44
N VAL A 352 18.86 -33.47 24.68
CA VAL A 352 20.10 -33.16 25.41
C VAL A 352 20.74 -34.46 25.91
N GLY A 353 21.18 -35.28 24.96
CA GLY A 353 22.15 -36.36 25.13
C GLY A 353 23.43 -35.92 24.44
N SER A 354 24.53 -35.91 25.20
CA SER A 354 25.86 -35.41 24.86
C SER A 354 26.39 -35.88 23.50
N ASP A 355 26.32 -35.04 22.47
CA ASP A 355 27.42 -34.95 21.52
C ASP A 355 27.49 -33.59 20.82
N ALA A 356 28.68 -33.00 20.85
CA ALA A 356 28.93 -31.61 20.49
C ALA A 356 29.04 -31.45 18.96
N GLY A 357 27.92 -31.12 18.31
CA GLY A 357 27.88 -30.73 16.90
C GLY A 357 27.08 -29.45 16.69
N ARG A 358 27.75 -28.30 16.62
CA ARG A 358 27.20 -26.96 16.35
C ARG A 358 26.49 -26.92 14.99
N GLY A 359 25.19 -27.18 14.98
CA GLY A 359 24.27 -26.80 13.93
C GLY A 359 23.00 -26.27 14.58
N ALA A 360 22.97 -24.97 14.90
CA ALA A 360 21.74 -24.34 15.37
C ALA A 360 20.68 -24.50 14.28
N GLY A 361 19.75 -25.44 14.50
CA GLY A 361 18.66 -25.74 13.59
C GLY A 361 17.76 -24.53 13.46
N ARG A 362 18.05 -23.69 12.45
CA ARG A 362 17.16 -22.63 12.02
C ARG A 362 15.87 -23.31 11.58
N SER A 363 14.79 -23.11 12.33
CA SER A 363 13.47 -23.59 11.92
C SER A 363 13.19 -23.02 10.53
N ALA A 364 12.93 -23.91 9.58
CA ALA A 364 12.68 -23.53 8.20
C ALA A 364 11.30 -22.86 8.11
N ALA A 365 11.23 -21.71 7.43
CA ALA A 365 9.95 -21.10 7.09
C ALA A 365 9.09 -22.08 6.29
N ILE A 366 7.76 -22.03 6.46
CA ILE A 366 6.86 -22.89 5.69
C ILE A 366 6.82 -22.44 4.23
N GLU A 367 6.91 -23.37 3.30
CA GLU A 367 6.80 -23.10 1.87
C GLU A 367 5.41 -23.52 1.38
N VAL A 368 4.70 -22.61 0.70
CA VAL A 368 3.31 -22.83 0.28
C VAL A 368 3.16 -22.49 -1.19
N HIS A 369 2.77 -23.46 -2.01
CA HIS A 369 2.58 -23.28 -3.44
C HIS A 369 1.19 -22.73 -3.79
N TRP A 370 1.07 -22.06 -4.93
CA TRP A 370 -0.20 -21.49 -5.42
C TRP A 370 -1.36 -22.49 -5.43
N SER A 371 -1.12 -23.77 -5.74
CA SER A 371 -2.14 -24.82 -5.73
C SER A 371 -2.84 -24.97 -4.37
N GLU A 372 -2.17 -24.59 -3.28
CA GLU A 372 -2.68 -24.66 -1.93
C GLU A 372 -3.38 -23.36 -1.53
N TRP A 373 -2.71 -22.21 -1.67
CA TRP A 373 -3.24 -20.94 -1.17
C TRP A 373 -4.09 -20.15 -2.19
N GLY A 374 -3.96 -20.44 -3.48
CA GLY A 374 -4.69 -19.77 -4.57
C GLY A 374 -6.20 -19.96 -4.49
N GLN A 375 -6.67 -21.03 -3.85
CA GLN A 375 -8.09 -21.26 -3.57
C GLN A 375 -8.70 -20.22 -2.61
N THR A 376 -7.84 -19.59 -1.79
CA THR A 376 -8.22 -18.53 -0.82
C THR A 376 -7.86 -17.13 -1.29
N ALA A 377 -7.35 -17.00 -2.52
CA ALA A 377 -7.06 -15.73 -3.18
C ALA A 377 -7.91 -15.59 -4.44
N ARG A 378 -8.01 -14.38 -4.99
CA ARG A 378 -8.60 -14.15 -6.33
C ARG A 378 -7.51 -13.59 -7.23
N MET A 379 -7.35 -14.13 -8.43
CA MET A 379 -6.51 -13.51 -9.46
C MET A 379 -7.41 -13.01 -10.59
N LEU A 380 -7.21 -11.76 -11.04
CA LEU A 380 -7.92 -11.17 -12.19
C LEU A 380 -6.90 -10.53 -13.15
N PRO A 381 -7.14 -10.55 -14.48
CA PRO A 381 -6.39 -9.73 -15.41
C PRO A 381 -6.52 -8.25 -15.04
N HIS A 382 -5.41 -7.53 -15.00
CA HIS A 382 -5.43 -6.11 -14.66
C HIS A 382 -5.78 -5.30 -15.90
N VAL A 383 -7.00 -4.77 -15.96
CA VAL A 383 -7.50 -3.97 -17.09
C VAL A 383 -7.46 -2.50 -16.68
N GLY A 384 -6.37 -1.80 -16.99
CA GLY A 384 -6.22 -0.36 -16.71
C GLY A 384 -4.82 0.02 -16.22
N MET A 385 -4.62 1.31 -15.96
CA MET A 385 -3.47 1.80 -15.20
C MET A 385 -4.01 2.59 -14.01
N PHE A 386 -3.73 2.14 -12.79
CA PHE A 386 -3.99 2.94 -11.60
C PHE A 386 -2.83 3.89 -11.39
N GLN A 387 -3.13 5.19 -11.41
CA GLN A 387 -2.15 6.22 -11.03
C GLN A 387 -2.29 6.63 -9.57
N TRP A 388 -3.26 6.05 -8.85
CA TRP A 388 -3.70 6.55 -7.55
C TRP A 388 -3.60 5.50 -6.46
N LEU A 389 -3.19 5.95 -5.28
CA LEU A 389 -3.25 5.24 -4.02
C LEU A 389 -4.67 5.42 -3.44
N ARG A 390 -5.06 4.53 -2.52
CA ARG A 390 -6.36 4.57 -1.81
C ARG A 390 -7.59 4.13 -2.61
N TYR A 391 -7.42 3.26 -3.61
CA TYR A 391 -8.50 2.54 -4.28
C TYR A 391 -8.92 1.24 -3.55
N VAL A 392 -8.37 1.00 -2.36
CA VAL A 392 -8.67 -0.15 -1.49
C VAL A 392 -9.04 0.39 -0.12
N HIS A 393 -10.16 -0.07 0.44
CA HIS A 393 -10.56 0.27 1.81
C HIS A 393 -11.35 -0.88 2.44
N GLY A 394 -10.92 -1.35 3.62
CA GLY A 394 -11.48 -2.54 4.25
C GLY A 394 -11.46 -3.74 3.30
N GLN A 395 -12.64 -4.29 3.02
CA GLN A 395 -12.86 -5.42 2.10
C GLN A 395 -13.23 -5.00 0.68
N ARG A 396 -13.16 -3.72 0.33
CA ARG A 396 -13.62 -3.19 -0.95
C ARG A 396 -12.46 -2.66 -1.79
N VAL A 397 -12.54 -2.92 -3.10
CA VAL A 397 -11.61 -2.40 -4.10
C VAL A 397 -12.40 -1.69 -5.19
N VAL A 398 -12.05 -0.44 -5.50
CA VAL A 398 -12.62 0.29 -6.63
C VAL A 398 -11.65 0.28 -7.81
N MET A 399 -12.19 0.08 -9.00
CA MET A 399 -11.45 0.03 -10.26
C MET A 399 -12.16 0.86 -11.34
N LEU A 400 -11.39 1.37 -12.29
CA LEU A 400 -11.89 1.99 -13.51
C LEU A 400 -11.71 1.02 -14.66
N LEU A 401 -12.80 0.63 -15.30
CA LEU A 401 -12.76 -0.18 -16.51
C LEU A 401 -12.61 0.73 -17.73
N PRO A 402 -11.75 0.38 -18.71
CA PRO A 402 -11.65 1.14 -19.94
C PRO A 402 -12.96 1.05 -20.71
N THR A 403 -13.47 2.21 -21.07
CA THR A 403 -14.63 2.37 -21.93
C THR A 403 -14.16 2.75 -23.32
N PHE A 404 -14.86 2.28 -24.35
CA PHE A 404 -14.62 2.73 -25.73
C PHE A 404 -15.14 4.15 -25.96
N ASN A 405 -16.02 4.63 -25.08
CA ASN A 405 -16.60 5.96 -25.16
C ASN A 405 -15.77 6.97 -24.35
N SER A 406 -15.19 7.95 -25.04
CA SER A 406 -14.33 8.97 -24.47
C SER A 406 -15.06 10.01 -23.59
N SER A 407 -16.32 9.82 -23.22
CA SER A 407 -17.05 10.73 -22.33
C SER A 407 -17.63 10.06 -21.09
N LYS A 408 -17.48 8.74 -20.97
CA LYS A 408 -18.03 7.94 -19.87
C LYS A 408 -16.94 7.06 -19.31
N SER A 409 -17.00 6.80 -18.01
CA SER A 409 -16.17 5.79 -17.36
C SER A 409 -17.08 4.74 -16.71
N THR A 410 -16.58 3.52 -16.58
CA THR A 410 -17.27 2.49 -15.79
C THR A 410 -16.54 2.32 -14.47
N LEU A 411 -17.20 2.70 -13.38
CA LEU A 411 -16.75 2.38 -12.03
C LEU A 411 -17.11 0.93 -11.73
N GLN A 412 -16.15 0.20 -11.18
CA GLN A 412 -16.32 -1.18 -10.74
C GLN A 412 -15.88 -1.27 -9.28
N VAL A 413 -16.73 -1.81 -8.43
CA VAL A 413 -16.41 -2.10 -7.02
C VAL A 413 -16.43 -3.61 -6.84
N LEU A 414 -15.33 -4.14 -6.33
CA LEU A 414 -15.23 -5.52 -5.85
C LEU A 414 -15.36 -5.49 -4.33
N ASP A 415 -16.43 -6.04 -3.79
CA ASP A 415 -16.68 -6.16 -2.36
C ASP A 415 -16.48 -7.61 -1.90
N PHE A 416 -15.44 -7.85 -1.11
CA PHE A 416 -15.11 -9.15 -0.55
C PHE A 416 -15.88 -9.45 0.74
N ASN A 417 -16.71 -8.52 1.25
CA ASN A 417 -17.54 -8.70 2.43
C ASN A 417 -18.91 -9.32 2.10
N LEU A 418 -18.92 -10.61 1.73
CA LEU A 418 -20.17 -11.30 1.37
C LEU A 418 -21.18 -11.47 2.51
N ARG A 419 -20.79 -11.24 3.77
CA ARG A 419 -21.69 -11.44 4.93
C ARG A 419 -22.92 -10.53 4.90
N ARG A 420 -22.82 -9.33 4.29
CA ARG A 420 -23.90 -8.34 4.28
C ARG A 420 -25.10 -8.72 3.42
N VAL A 421 -24.93 -9.55 2.41
CA VAL A 421 -26.00 -9.83 1.43
C VAL A 421 -27.01 -10.85 1.96
N PHE A 422 -26.62 -11.71 2.90
CA PHE A 422 -27.45 -12.83 3.34
C PHE A 422 -28.45 -12.51 4.45
N ASP A 423 -28.23 -11.44 5.23
CA ASP A 423 -29.16 -11.08 6.30
C ASP A 423 -30.45 -10.42 5.76
N ASP A 424 -30.37 -9.73 4.60
CA ASP A 424 -31.55 -9.11 3.97
C ASP A 424 -32.34 -10.10 3.09
N ASP A 425 -31.73 -11.16 2.56
CA ASP A 425 -32.41 -12.09 1.63
C ASP A 425 -33.33 -13.11 2.34
N ASN A 426 -33.33 -13.12 3.68
CA ASN A 426 -34.29 -13.91 4.45
C ASN A 426 -35.68 -13.25 4.53
N THR A 427 -35.88 -12.10 3.87
CA THR A 427 -37.21 -11.54 3.56
C THR A 427 -37.71 -11.96 2.18
N ASN A 428 -37.66 -13.25 1.83
CA ASN A 428 -38.57 -13.90 0.87
C ASN A 428 -38.80 -13.18 -0.49
N THR A 429 -37.85 -12.40 -0.99
CA THR A 429 -37.88 -11.90 -2.36
C THR A 429 -37.15 -12.89 -3.23
N SER A 430 -37.91 -13.84 -3.76
CA SER A 430 -37.51 -14.71 -4.86
C SER A 430 -36.68 -13.95 -5.90
N ASN A 431 -35.67 -14.62 -6.45
CA ASN A 431 -34.89 -14.32 -7.66
C ASN A 431 -35.78 -13.97 -8.89
N GLU A 432 -36.56 -12.91 -8.79
CA GLU A 432 -37.05 -12.21 -9.95
C GLU A 432 -35.87 -11.39 -10.44
N HIS A 433 -35.38 -11.74 -11.63
CA HIS A 433 -34.91 -10.70 -12.53
C HIS A 433 -35.94 -9.57 -12.42
N LEU A 434 -35.55 -8.44 -11.82
CA LEU A 434 -36.30 -7.18 -11.89
C LEU A 434 -36.30 -6.75 -13.37
N HIS A 435 -37.10 -7.46 -14.16
CA HIS A 435 -37.81 -6.94 -15.31
C HIS A 435 -38.95 -6.14 -14.70
N GLU A 436 -38.73 -4.83 -14.57
CA GLU A 436 -39.80 -3.85 -14.41
C GLU A 436 -40.66 -3.89 -15.69
N ASP A 437 -41.49 -4.93 -15.83
CA ASP A 437 -42.52 -4.98 -16.85
C ASP A 437 -43.79 -4.35 -16.27
N GLY A 438 -44.09 -3.13 -16.73
CA GLY A 438 -45.47 -2.69 -16.90
C GLY A 438 -46.04 -1.78 -15.82
N HIS A 439 -45.63 -0.51 -15.83
CA HIS A 439 -46.59 0.60 -15.87
C HIS A 439 -45.99 1.76 -16.68
N GLU A 440 -46.07 1.61 -18.01
CA GLU A 440 -45.94 2.71 -18.96
C GLU A 440 -47.01 3.77 -18.60
N ASN A 441 -46.60 4.89 -18.01
CA ASN A 441 -47.12 6.25 -18.19
C ASN A 441 -46.60 7.16 -17.08
N GLY A 442 -45.34 7.54 -17.19
CA GLY A 442 -44.71 8.59 -16.41
C GLY A 442 -43.29 8.75 -16.91
N ASP A 443 -42.89 9.98 -17.24
CA ASP A 443 -41.57 10.37 -17.74
C ASP A 443 -40.43 9.93 -16.79
N ALA A 444 -40.10 8.64 -16.79
CA ALA A 444 -38.94 8.11 -16.09
C ALA A 444 -37.71 8.66 -16.80
N ASP A 445 -36.99 9.55 -16.10
CA ASP A 445 -35.78 10.20 -16.57
C ASP A 445 -34.78 9.15 -17.09
N PRO A 446 -34.49 9.10 -18.41
CA PRO A 446 -33.56 8.14 -18.99
C PRO A 446 -32.10 8.35 -18.56
N SER A 447 -31.82 9.27 -17.63
CA SER A 447 -30.48 9.61 -17.13
C SER A 447 -29.93 8.69 -16.02
N LEU A 448 -30.76 7.87 -15.36
CA LEU A 448 -30.30 7.00 -14.27
C LEU A 448 -29.58 5.75 -14.80
N SER A 449 -28.25 5.80 -14.84
CA SER A 449 -27.41 4.65 -15.19
C SER A 449 -27.68 3.45 -14.26
N LYS A 450 -28.20 2.36 -14.83
CA LYS A 450 -28.48 1.10 -14.10
C LYS A 450 -27.18 0.55 -13.51
N THR A 451 -27.18 0.28 -12.21
CA THR A 451 -26.09 -0.43 -11.54
C THR A 451 -26.26 -1.93 -11.78
N ILE A 452 -25.20 -2.58 -12.25
CA ILE A 452 -25.17 -4.03 -12.48
C ILE A 452 -24.48 -4.67 -11.28
N LEU A 453 -25.15 -5.64 -10.66
CA LEU A 453 -24.62 -6.43 -9.56
C LEU A 453 -24.41 -7.87 -10.02
N GLU A 454 -23.22 -8.43 -9.78
CA GLU A 454 -22.89 -9.81 -10.06
C GLU A 454 -22.19 -10.43 -8.84
N ARG A 455 -22.66 -11.59 -8.40
CA ARG A 455 -21.99 -12.35 -7.34
C ARG A 455 -21.05 -13.38 -7.97
N VAL A 456 -19.79 -13.35 -7.55
CA VAL A 456 -18.77 -14.29 -8.00
C VAL A 456 -18.28 -15.10 -6.80
N ASP A 457 -18.91 -16.24 -6.56
CA ASP A 457 -18.59 -17.17 -5.47
C ASP A 457 -18.06 -18.53 -5.95
N TYR A 458 -17.73 -18.63 -7.24
CA TYR A 458 -17.14 -19.80 -7.86
C TYR A 458 -15.64 -19.59 -8.17
N PRO A 459 -14.85 -20.68 -8.25
CA PRO A 459 -13.47 -20.61 -8.73
C PRO A 459 -13.41 -20.12 -10.19
N THR A 460 -12.44 -19.26 -10.49
CA THR A 460 -12.18 -18.77 -11.85
C THR A 460 -10.80 -19.21 -12.32
N ARG A 461 -10.64 -19.31 -13.65
CA ARG A 461 -9.37 -19.67 -14.29
C ARG A 461 -8.87 -18.57 -15.20
N ILE A 462 -7.63 -18.15 -15.00
CA ILE A 462 -6.93 -17.27 -15.93
C ILE A 462 -6.14 -18.13 -16.92
N ILE A 463 -6.44 -17.93 -18.20
CA ILE A 463 -5.75 -18.60 -19.30
C ILE A 463 -4.86 -17.57 -19.99
N MET A 464 -3.60 -17.48 -19.54
CA MET A 464 -2.58 -16.63 -20.15
C MET A 464 -1.38 -17.49 -20.55
N PRO A 465 -1.49 -18.27 -21.63
CA PRO A 465 -0.46 -19.22 -22.04
C PRO A 465 0.83 -18.54 -22.47
N SER A 466 0.85 -17.22 -22.68
CA SER A 466 2.09 -16.47 -22.91
C SER A 466 2.88 -16.23 -21.62
N ILE A 467 2.28 -16.42 -20.44
CA ILE A 467 2.87 -16.12 -19.12
C ILE A 467 3.02 -17.39 -18.30
N PHE A 468 1.92 -18.09 -18.05
CA PHE A 468 1.86 -19.21 -17.12
C PHE A 468 2.13 -20.54 -17.83
N VAL A 469 2.66 -21.50 -17.06
CA VAL A 469 2.85 -22.88 -17.53
C VAL A 469 1.48 -23.54 -17.74
N ASP A 470 0.61 -23.40 -16.74
CA ASP A 470 -0.74 -23.97 -16.71
C ASP A 470 -1.80 -22.87 -16.46
N PRO A 471 -3.09 -23.12 -16.79
CA PRO A 471 -4.18 -22.24 -16.36
C PRO A 471 -4.18 -22.02 -14.85
N VAL A 472 -4.29 -20.76 -14.42
CA VAL A 472 -4.23 -20.40 -13.00
C VAL A 472 -5.62 -20.35 -12.40
N GLU A 473 -5.90 -21.23 -11.45
CA GLU A 473 -7.17 -21.26 -10.71
C GLU A 473 -7.11 -20.39 -9.45
N SER A 474 -8.20 -19.68 -9.13
CA SER A 474 -8.34 -18.86 -7.92
C SER A 474 -9.79 -18.84 -7.42
N GLY A 475 -10.03 -18.62 -6.12
CA GLY A 475 -11.32 -18.94 -5.49
C GLY A 475 -11.92 -17.94 -4.49
N LEU A 476 -11.28 -16.80 -4.18
CA LEU A 476 -11.80 -15.86 -3.18
C LEU A 476 -13.11 -15.19 -3.65
N PRO A 477 -14.25 -15.40 -2.97
CA PRO A 477 -15.54 -14.86 -3.38
C PRO A 477 -15.66 -13.34 -3.25
N TYR A 478 -16.46 -12.70 -4.10
CA TYR A 478 -16.77 -11.26 -4.02
C TYR A 478 -18.12 -10.92 -4.68
N LEU A 479 -18.68 -9.78 -4.30
CA LEU A 479 -19.75 -9.11 -5.00
C LEU A 479 -19.16 -8.04 -5.91
N GLU A 480 -19.60 -8.01 -7.15
CA GLU A 480 -19.19 -7.04 -8.14
C GLU A 480 -20.31 -6.05 -8.40
N ALA A 481 -20.03 -4.76 -8.27
CA ALA A 481 -20.92 -3.70 -8.67
C ALA A 481 -20.29 -2.89 -9.82
N ARG A 482 -21.00 -2.73 -10.94
CA ARG A 482 -20.58 -1.88 -12.05
C ARG A 482 -21.59 -0.78 -12.29
N ARG A 483 -21.09 0.44 -12.52
CA ARG A 483 -21.92 1.59 -12.87
C ARG A 483 -21.22 2.45 -13.92
N GLU A 484 -21.94 2.79 -14.98
CA GLU A 484 -21.51 3.84 -15.89
C GLU A 484 -21.73 5.21 -15.25
N VAL A 485 -20.71 6.04 -15.32
CA VAL A 485 -20.72 7.41 -14.83
C VAL A 485 -20.32 8.36 -15.94
N GLU A 486 -20.94 9.53 -15.96
CA GLU A 486 -20.59 10.60 -16.88
C GLU A 486 -19.25 11.20 -16.48
N GLY A 487 -18.35 11.36 -17.45
CA GLY A 487 -17.03 11.90 -17.23
C GLY A 487 -15.92 10.89 -17.48
N ASN A 488 -14.73 11.43 -17.75
CA ASN A 488 -13.51 10.67 -17.86
C ASN A 488 -12.75 10.79 -16.55
N TYR A 489 -12.47 9.67 -15.90
CA TYR A 489 -11.68 9.66 -14.68
C TYR A 489 -10.28 9.09 -14.92
N SER A 490 -9.31 9.69 -14.25
CA SER A 490 -7.91 9.27 -14.25
C SER A 490 -7.54 8.49 -12.98
N GLY A 491 -8.43 8.51 -11.99
CA GLY A 491 -8.20 7.95 -10.67
C GLY A 491 -9.49 7.75 -9.91
N VAL A 492 -9.44 6.81 -8.96
CA VAL A 492 -10.51 6.53 -8.01
C VAL A 492 -9.92 6.29 -6.63
N MET A 493 -10.65 6.70 -5.61
CA MET A 493 -10.38 6.38 -4.21
C MET A 493 -11.66 5.90 -3.55
N ILE A 494 -11.54 5.20 -2.43
CA ILE A 494 -12.65 4.66 -1.66
C ILE A 494 -12.37 4.83 -0.16
N ASP A 495 -13.39 5.16 0.61
CA ASP A 495 -13.39 5.06 2.07
C ASP A 495 -14.60 4.24 2.56
N ASP A 496 -14.97 4.33 3.84
CA ASP A 496 -16.09 3.57 4.38
C ASP A 496 -17.45 3.94 3.73
N GLU A 497 -17.64 5.20 3.35
CA GLU A 497 -18.92 5.79 2.94
C GLU A 497 -18.92 6.29 1.48
N ARG A 498 -17.75 6.47 0.87
CA ARG A 498 -17.59 7.28 -0.35
C ARG A 498 -16.70 6.62 -1.39
N LEU A 499 -17.06 6.84 -2.65
CA LEU A 499 -16.19 6.67 -3.81
C LEU A 499 -15.84 8.05 -4.33
N ILE A 500 -14.55 8.31 -4.54
CA ILE A 500 -14.05 9.58 -5.04
C ILE A 500 -13.46 9.34 -6.42
N ALA A 501 -14.00 9.98 -7.46
CA ALA A 501 -13.52 9.85 -8.82
C ALA A 501 -12.83 11.15 -9.28
N LEU A 502 -11.62 11.04 -9.81
CA LEU A 502 -10.77 12.18 -10.17
C LEU A 502 -10.80 12.43 -11.67
N LYS A 503 -11.37 13.56 -12.08
CA LYS A 503 -11.57 13.86 -13.51
C LYS A 503 -10.23 13.96 -14.25
N TYR A 504 -10.21 13.43 -15.47
CA TYR A 504 -9.08 13.47 -16.38
C TYR A 504 -8.97 14.85 -17.07
N PRO A 505 -7.75 15.37 -17.33
CA PRO A 505 -6.48 14.84 -16.87
C PRO A 505 -6.19 15.36 -15.46
N ALA A 506 -6.03 14.46 -14.50
CA ALA A 506 -5.38 14.84 -13.27
C ALA A 506 -3.85 14.90 -13.52
N PHE A 507 -3.19 15.93 -12.97
CA PHE A 507 -1.74 16.05 -12.92
C PHE A 507 -0.91 16.32 -14.19
N LEU A 508 -1.48 16.57 -15.38
CA LEU A 508 -0.66 17.14 -16.48
C LEU A 508 0.06 18.44 -16.06
N THR A 509 -0.47 19.14 -15.06
CA THR A 509 0.12 20.35 -14.44
C THR A 509 0.25 20.23 -12.91
N GLY A 510 0.19 19.02 -12.36
CA GLY A 510 0.14 18.81 -10.90
C GLY A 510 -1.20 19.15 -10.22
N ASP A 511 -2.20 19.65 -10.94
CA ASP A 511 -3.46 20.16 -10.35
C ASP A 511 -4.56 19.08 -10.22
N MET A 512 -5.19 18.99 -9.03
CA MET A 512 -6.41 18.23 -8.77
C MET A 512 -7.63 19.15 -8.94
N LYS A 513 -8.05 19.37 -10.19
CA LYS A 513 -9.07 20.38 -10.51
C LYS A 513 -10.44 20.02 -9.94
N GLU A 514 -10.93 18.83 -10.26
CA GLU A 514 -12.31 18.43 -9.97
C GLU A 514 -12.36 16.96 -9.54
N VAL A 515 -13.18 16.70 -8.53
CA VAL A 515 -13.47 15.36 -8.02
C VAL A 515 -14.97 15.22 -7.89
N ASP A 516 -15.47 14.06 -8.29
CA ASP A 516 -16.85 13.68 -8.01
C ASP A 516 -16.85 12.72 -6.82
N VAL A 517 -17.79 12.91 -5.91
CA VAL A 517 -17.94 12.10 -4.71
C VAL A 517 -19.30 11.40 -4.78
N TYR A 518 -19.27 10.07 -4.77
CA TYR A 518 -20.45 9.22 -4.71
C TYR A 518 -20.54 8.63 -3.31
N THR A 519 -21.72 8.63 -2.73
CA THR A 519 -22.01 7.93 -1.47
C THR A 519 -22.45 6.50 -1.76
N MET A 520 -21.96 5.53 -1.00
CA MET A 520 -22.24 4.10 -1.16
C MET A 520 -23.47 3.64 -0.39
#